data_AF-A0A162RG30-F1
#
_entry.id   AF-A0A162RG30-F1
#
_cell.length_a   1.000
_cell.length_b   1.000
_cell.length_c   1.000
_cell.angle_alpha   90.00
_cell.angle_beta   90.00
_cell.angle_gamma   90.00
#
_symmetry.space_group_name_H-M   'P 1'
#
loop_
_entity.id
_entity.type
_entity.pdbx_description
1 polymer ?
#
loop_
_entity_poly.entity_id
_entity_poly.type
_entity_poly.pdbx_seq_one_letter_code
_entity_poly.pdbx_strand_id
1 'polypeptide(L)' 'MDNKYKKQNYAAAKETAKTKTELANELGIPVPKDGYWGNMTAKTCGTVGGAVGGQKVKAAIESFERSLLGDPEK' A
#
# COMPACT_ATOMS: atom_id res chain seq x y z
N MET A 1 12.55 23.43 -3.00
CA MET A 1 12.09 22.77 -1.78
C MET A 1 11.80 21.29 -2.05
N ASP A 2 12.76 20.44 -1.68
CA ASP A 2 12.50 19.25 -0.85
C ASP A 2 11.73 18.04 -1.40
N ASN A 3 12.32 17.41 -2.43
CA ASN A 3 11.92 16.07 -2.92
C ASN A 3 12.36 14.91 -1.99
N LYS A 4 13.10 15.19 -0.91
CA LYS A 4 13.60 14.19 0.05
C LYS A 4 12.55 13.86 1.13
N TYR A 5 11.77 14.86 1.56
CA TYR A 5 10.77 14.74 2.63
C TYR A 5 9.51 13.97 2.21
N LYS A 6 9.13 14.01 0.92
CA LYS A 6 8.04 13.17 0.37
C LYS A 6 8.37 11.67 0.34
N LYS A 7 9.65 11.29 0.19
CA LYS A 7 10.08 9.89 0.16
C LYS A 7 10.16 9.25 1.54
N GLN A 8 10.57 10.01 2.56
CA GLN A 8 10.67 9.50 3.94
C GLN A 8 9.29 9.17 4.51
N ASN A 9 8.26 9.99 4.22
CA ASN A 9 6.89 9.71 4.68
C ASN A 9 6.24 8.53 3.93
N TYR A 10 6.71 8.21 2.72
CA TYR A 10 6.13 7.13 1.91
C TYR A 10 6.41 5.73 2.45
N ALA A 11 7.62 5.47 2.94
CA ALA A 11 7.97 4.16 3.48
C ALA A 11 7.15 3.83 4.73
N ALA A 12 7.01 4.81 5.64
CA ALA A 12 6.18 4.69 6.83
C ALA A 12 4.71 4.51 6.47
N ALA A 13 4.15 5.41 5.65
CA ALA A 13 2.76 5.34 5.22
C ALA A 13 2.41 4.03 4.49
N LYS A 14 3.33 3.51 3.67
CA LYS A 14 3.15 2.23 2.96
C LYS A 14 3.00 1.04 3.91
N GLU A 15 3.70 1.06 5.03
CA GLU A 15 3.69 -0.05 6.01
C GLU A 15 2.46 0.03 6.92
N THR A 16 2.01 1.24 7.27
CA THR A 16 0.87 1.47 8.16
C THR A 16 -0.48 1.42 7.45
N ALA A 17 -0.55 1.87 6.19
CA ALA A 17 -1.82 1.98 5.47
C ALA A 17 -2.31 0.64 4.92
N LYS A 18 -3.52 0.24 5.34
CA LYS A 18 -4.17 -1.00 4.90
C LYS A 18 -5.02 -0.80 3.64
N THR A 19 -5.46 0.44 3.40
CA THR A 19 -6.30 0.82 2.26
C THR A 19 -5.66 1.88 1.38
N LYS A 20 -6.08 1.90 0.10
CA LYS A 20 -5.61 2.90 -0.88
C LYS A 20 -5.96 4.32 -0.46
N THR A 21 -7.13 4.50 0.14
CA THR A 21 -7.64 5.79 0.63
C THR A 21 -6.85 6.32 1.81
N GLU A 22 -6.52 5.47 2.78
CA GLU A 22 -5.67 5.86 3.92
C GLU A 22 -4.28 6.26 3.44
N LEU A 23 -3.66 5.43 2.58
CA LEU A 23 -2.35 5.74 2.03
C LEU A 23 -2.36 7.03 1.22
N ALA A 24 -3.40 7.26 0.42
CA ALA A 24 -3.53 8.48 -0.35
C ALA A 24 -3.66 9.72 0.54
N ASN A 25 -4.47 9.65 1.60
CA ASN A 25 -4.62 10.74 2.57
C ASN A 25 -3.30 11.06 3.28
N GLU A 26 -2.56 10.03 3.70
CA GLU A 26 -1.27 10.20 4.40
C GLU A 26 -0.17 10.77 3.50
N LEU A 27 -0.23 10.46 2.19
CA LEU A 27 0.67 11.01 1.18
C LEU A 27 0.22 12.37 0.62
N GLY A 28 -0.94 12.88 1.05
CA GLY A 28 -1.54 14.10 0.50
C GLY A 28 -1.92 13.99 -0.98
N ILE A 29 -2.23 12.77 -1.44
CA ILE A 29 -2.66 12.46 -2.80
C ILE A 29 -4.19 12.63 -2.86
N PRO A 30 -4.72 13.42 -3.82
CA PRO A 30 -6.15 13.59 -3.95
C PRO A 30 -6.82 12.26 -4.32
N VAL A 31 -7.79 11.84 -3.51
CA VAL A 31 -8.59 10.64 -3.77
C VAL A 31 -9.71 11.00 -4.76
N PRO A 32 -9.87 10.26 -5.86
CA PRO A 32 -10.97 10.49 -6.80
C PRO A 32 -12.32 10.22 -6.13
N LYS A 33 -13.25 11.19 -6.21
CA LYS A 33 -14.58 11.12 -5.56
C LYS A 33 -15.50 10.07 -6.18
N ASP A 34 -15.31 9.82 -7.48
CA ASP A 34 -15.98 8.79 -8.27
C ASP A 34 -15.32 7.41 -8.10
N GLY A 35 -14.21 7.33 -7.35
CA GLY A 35 -13.43 6.10 -7.16
C GLY A 35 -12.63 5.67 -8.39
N TYR A 36 -12.63 6.45 -9.47
CA TYR A 36 -11.94 6.11 -10.71
C TYR A 36 -10.51 6.70 -10.73
N TRP A 37 -9.52 5.82 -10.64
CA TRP A 37 -8.10 6.20 -10.61
C TRP A 37 -7.48 6.39 -12.00
N GLY A 38 -8.22 6.16 -13.08
CA GLY A 38 -7.70 6.23 -14.46
C GLY A 38 -7.43 7.65 -14.95
N ASN A 39 -8.09 8.66 -14.39
CA ASN A 39 -7.84 10.07 -14.70
C ASN A 39 -6.59 10.63 -13.98
N MET A 40 -5.97 9.84 -13.10
CA MET A 40 -4.76 10.23 -12.37
C MET A 40 -3.50 9.78 -13.09
N THR A 41 -2.36 10.39 -12.76
CA THR A 41 -1.09 9.93 -13.33
C THR A 41 -0.79 8.49 -12.92
N ALA A 42 -0.27 7.69 -13.87
CA ALA A 42 0.10 6.30 -13.63
C ALA A 42 1.09 6.15 -12.46
N LYS A 43 1.97 7.14 -12.25
CA LYS A 43 2.89 7.20 -11.12
C LYS A 43 2.15 7.25 -9.77
N THR A 44 1.15 8.11 -9.65
CA THR A 44 0.35 8.24 -8.42
C THR A 44 -0.48 6.99 -8.17
N CYS A 45 -1.13 6.46 -9.20
CA CYS A 45 -1.91 5.21 -9.11
C CYS A 45 -1.02 4.02 -8.72
N GLY A 46 0.18 3.90 -9.33
CA GLY A 46 1.15 2.85 -8.98
C GLY A 46 1.74 3.01 -7.58
N THR A 47 1.96 4.25 -7.13
CA THR A 47 2.46 4.53 -5.78
C THR A 47 1.45 4.10 -4.71
N VAL A 48 0.17 4.47 -4.87
CA VAL A 48 -0.87 4.11 -3.89
C VAL A 48 -1.32 2.65 -4.05
N GLY A 49 -1.66 2.25 -5.27
CA GLY A 49 -2.19 0.94 -5.58
C GLY A 49 -1.16 -0.17 -5.45
N GLY A 50 0.07 0.07 -5.91
CA GLY A 50 1.17 -0.90 -5.85
C GLY A 50 1.69 -1.11 -4.43
N ALA A 51 1.75 -0.07 -3.61
CA ALA A 51 2.09 -0.18 -2.19
C ALA A 51 1.12 -1.09 -1.43
N VAL A 52 -0.18 -0.78 -1.49
CA VAL A 52 -1.22 -1.55 -0.79
C VAL A 52 -1.36 -2.95 -1.36
N GLY A 53 -1.34 -3.10 -2.69
CA GLY A 53 -1.42 -4.40 -3.34
C GLY A 53 -0.25 -5.31 -2.99
N GLY A 54 0.98 -4.76 -3.00
CA GLY A 54 2.19 -5.50 -2.66
C GLY A 54 2.19 -5.99 -1.21
N GLN A 55 1.77 -5.16 -0.25
CA GLN A 55 1.64 -5.57 1.15
C GLN A 55 0.62 -6.70 1.33
N LYS A 56 -0.53 -6.62 0.62
CA LYS A 56 -1.54 -7.68 0.65
C LYS A 56 -1.03 -9.01 0.11
N VAL A 57 -0.30 -8.99 -1.00
CA VAL A 57 0.30 -10.20 -1.57
C VAL A 57 1.35 -10.78 -0.63
N LYS A 58 2.21 -9.94 -0.05
CA LYS A 58 3.20 -10.37 0.95
C LYS A 58 2.54 -11.04 2.16
N ALA A 59 1.49 -10.42 2.72
CA ALA A 59 0.73 -10.98 3.83
C ALA A 59 0.03 -12.31 3.45
N ALA A 60 -0.50 -12.41 2.24
CA ALA A 60 -1.10 -13.65 1.74
C ALA A 60 -0.07 -14.78 1.64
N ILE A 61 1.11 -14.51 1.07
CA ILE A 61 2.22 -15.47 0.99
C ILE A 61 2.64 -15.91 2.40
N GLU A 62 2.86 -14.97 3.31
CA GLU A 62 3.25 -15.29 4.69
C GLU A 62 2.20 -16.15 5.41
N SER A 63 0.92 -15.85 5.21
CA SER A 63 -0.18 -16.64 5.78
C SER A 63 -0.22 -18.07 5.21
N PHE A 64 0.08 -18.20 3.92
CA PHE A 64 0.11 -19.49 3.23
C PHE A 64 1.32 -20.33 3.67
N GLU A 65 2.51 -19.73 3.74
CA GLU A 65 3.72 -20.38 4.26
C GLU A 65 3.51 -20.87 5.70
N ARG A 66 2.87 -20.06 6.55
CA ARG A 66 2.51 -20.44 7.92
C ARG A 66 1.54 -21.62 7.95
N SER A 67 0.54 -21.63 7.07
CA SER A 67 -0.40 -22.74 6.95
C SER A 67 0.27 -24.03 6.43
N LEU A 68 1.29 -23.91 5.59
CA LEU A 68 2.04 -25.05 5.05
C LEU A 68 3.04 -25.62 6.07
N LEU A 69 3.67 -24.75 6.85
CA LEU A 69 4.62 -25.16 7.89
C LEU A 69 3.94 -25.89 9.06
N GLY A 70 2.61 -25.77 9.16
CA GLY A 70 1.80 -26.42 10.18
C GLY A 70 2.07 -25.82 11.56
N ASP A 71 1.02 -25.54 12.32
CA ASP A 71 1.19 -25.45 13.77
C ASP A 71 1.77 -26.81 14.23
N PRO A 72 2.99 -26.87 14.80
CA PRO A 72 3.37 -28.05 15.55
C PRO A 72 2.38 -28.14 16.72
N GLU A 73 1.67 -29.27 16.82
CA GLU A 73 0.69 -29.63 17.87
C GLU A 73 -0.79 -29.35 17.54
N LYS A 74 -1.40 -30.33 16.87
CA LYS A 74 -2.59 -31.00 17.45
C LYS A 74 -2.25 -32.44 17.76
#